data_AF-A0A976S2M2-F1
#
_entry.id   AF-A0A976S2M2-F1
#
_cell.length_a   1.000
_cell.length_b   1.000
_cell.length_c   1.000
_cell.angle_alpha   90.00
_cell.angle_beta   90.00
_cell.angle_gamma   90.00
#
_symmetry.space_group_name_H-M   'P 1'
#
loop_
_entity.id
_entity.type
_entity.pdbx_description
1 polymer ?
#
loop_
_entity_poly.entity_id
_entity_poly.type
_entity_poly.pdbx_seq_one_letter_code
_entity_poly.pdbx_strand_id
1 'polypeptide(L)'
;MKTRYWVALILTILAISGSFTIVALVNPQALSTWADVTMALTAVAASYYAIYQYLSSRKVQRQEKSAEIMRTYASHLVHRVSLVYQIFEGNPILSTITNKIDRKAKLRFTNDELSNFPITTHDKKEYFDYLYDNQLRTLKRRDGLVYIDLLPKDIADNLPEHQNVATFIAFTLNELETVCMEIESGAADTNYLYGSLHQTFLPFVRNAAMLIQKLNNRSLDDENYYPYVSRVYRRWVSRENSNHTMTEKALQKNEKKHDRSSKRL
;
A
#
# COMPACT_ATOMS: atom_id res chain seq x y z
N MET A 1 19.31 -4.91 -26.67
CA MET A 1 19.82 -3.53 -26.51
C MET A 1 21.07 -3.45 -25.63
N LYS A 2 21.14 -4.14 -24.46
CA LYS A 2 22.32 -4.18 -23.57
C LYS A 2 23.64 -4.62 -24.23
N THR A 3 23.62 -5.60 -25.12
CA THR A 3 24.83 -6.13 -25.80
C THR A 3 25.47 -5.15 -26.77
N ARG A 4 24.70 -4.27 -27.41
CA ARG A 4 25.24 -3.28 -28.37
C ARG A 4 26.01 -2.15 -27.69
N TYR A 5 25.64 -1.76 -26.48
CA TYR A 5 26.36 -0.75 -25.71
C TYR A 5 27.73 -1.24 -25.22
N TRP A 6 27.81 -2.51 -24.80
CA TRP A 6 29.08 -3.11 -24.37
C TRP A 6 30.08 -3.24 -25.52
N VAL A 7 29.62 -3.65 -26.70
CA VAL A 7 30.47 -3.73 -27.90
C VAL A 7 30.96 -2.34 -28.33
N ALA A 8 30.08 -1.33 -28.29
CA ALA A 8 30.47 0.05 -28.59
C ALA A 8 31.49 0.61 -27.58
N LEU A 9 31.30 0.35 -26.28
CA LEU A 9 32.22 0.77 -25.21
C LEU A 9 33.61 0.14 -25.38
N ILE A 10 33.67 -1.16 -25.66
CA ILE A 10 34.93 -1.89 -25.88
C ILE A 10 35.65 -1.36 -27.13
N LEU A 11 34.92 -1.11 -28.21
CA LEU A 11 35.48 -0.54 -29.44
C LEU A 11 36.01 0.89 -29.22
N THR A 12 35.34 1.72 -28.43
CA THR A 12 35.87 3.04 -28.04
C THR A 12 37.12 2.95 -27.17
N ILE A 13 37.18 2.00 -26.22
CA ILE A 13 38.37 1.79 -25.38
C ILE A 13 39.56 1.34 -26.23
N LEU A 14 39.34 0.45 -27.20
CA LEU A 14 40.36 -0.01 -28.15
C LEU A 14 40.83 1.09 -29.12
N ALA A 15 39.93 1.97 -29.56
CA ALA A 15 40.29 3.11 -30.40
C ALA A 15 41.13 4.15 -29.62
N ILE A 16 40.82 4.36 -28.33
CA ILE A 16 41.59 5.25 -27.45
C ILE A 16 42.98 4.67 -27.17
N SER A 17 43.12 3.35 -26.94
CA SER A 17 44.42 2.72 -26.70
C SER A 17 45.35 2.72 -27.93
N GLY A 18 44.80 2.53 -29.13
CA GLY A 18 45.55 2.66 -30.39
C GLY A 18 46.04 4.09 -30.66
N SER A 19 45.28 5.10 -30.23
CA SER A 19 45.67 6.51 -30.36
C SER A 19 46.76 6.91 -29.36
N PHE A 20 46.78 6.27 -28.18
CA PHE A 20 47.76 6.49 -27.11
C PHE A 20 49.20 6.10 -27.50
N THR A 21 49.36 5.00 -28.23
CA THR A 21 50.69 4.50 -28.66
C THR A 21 51.36 5.41 -29.68
N ILE A 22 50.59 6.08 -30.53
CA ILE A 22 51.09 7.02 -31.54
C ILE A 22 51.52 8.35 -30.89
N VAL A 23 50.74 8.87 -29.93
CA VAL A 23 51.05 10.13 -29.21
C VAL A 23 52.26 9.96 -28.29
N ALA A 24 52.42 8.81 -27.64
CA ALA A 24 53.57 8.49 -26.79
C ALA A 24 54.90 8.51 -27.55
N LEU A 25 54.90 8.14 -28.84
CA LEU A 25 56.09 8.11 -29.69
C LEU A 25 56.57 9.51 -30.11
N VAL A 26 55.66 10.50 -30.15
CA VAL A 26 55.91 11.84 -30.73
C VAL A 26 56.12 12.91 -29.66
N ASN A 27 55.45 12.83 -28.50
CA ASN A 27 55.66 13.80 -27.42
C ASN A 27 55.36 13.19 -26.02
N PRO A 28 56.40 12.82 -25.24
CA PRO A 28 56.23 12.20 -23.92
C PRO A 28 55.52 13.09 -22.89
N GLN A 29 55.64 14.43 -23.01
CA GLN A 29 54.95 15.37 -22.10
C GLN A 29 53.46 15.50 -22.44
N ALA A 30 53.07 15.29 -23.70
CA ALA A 30 51.65 15.26 -24.07
C ALA A 30 50.95 13.99 -23.52
N LEU A 31 51.69 12.90 -23.33
CA LEU A 31 51.15 11.63 -22.84
C LEU A 31 50.52 11.74 -21.44
N SER A 32 51.16 12.47 -20.51
CA SER A 32 50.62 12.66 -19.16
C SER A 32 49.33 13.48 -19.17
N THR A 33 49.27 14.56 -19.95
CA THR A 33 48.05 15.37 -20.09
C THR A 33 46.90 14.57 -20.67
N TRP A 34 47.15 13.74 -21.69
CA TRP A 34 46.12 12.85 -22.25
C TRP A 34 45.71 11.73 -21.27
N ALA A 35 46.65 11.21 -20.47
CA ALA A 35 46.35 10.27 -19.40
C ALA A 35 45.42 10.91 -18.36
N ASP A 36 45.70 12.14 -17.94
CA ASP A 36 44.86 12.87 -16.98
C ASP A 36 43.45 13.13 -17.54
N VAL A 37 43.34 13.52 -18.81
CA VAL A 37 42.05 13.73 -19.49
C VAL A 37 41.25 12.43 -19.58
N THR A 38 41.89 11.31 -19.94
CA THR A 38 41.21 10.01 -20.01
C THR A 38 40.82 9.47 -18.64
N MET A 39 41.63 9.68 -17.60
CA MET A 39 41.27 9.38 -16.21
C MET A 39 40.08 10.21 -15.74
N ALA A 40 40.04 11.50 -16.09
CA ALA A 40 38.90 12.36 -15.77
C ALA A 40 37.62 11.89 -16.48
N LEU A 41 37.69 11.54 -17.77
CA LEU A 41 36.53 11.04 -18.53
C LEU A 41 36.04 9.69 -18.02
N THR A 42 36.94 8.77 -17.69
CA THR A 42 36.59 7.46 -17.14
C THR A 42 35.98 7.59 -15.75
N ALA A 43 36.49 8.50 -14.91
CA ALA A 43 35.90 8.81 -13.62
C ALA A 43 34.46 9.34 -13.75
N VAL A 44 34.21 10.28 -14.67
CA VAL A 44 32.85 10.80 -14.93
C VAL A 44 31.90 9.70 -15.42
N ALA A 45 32.35 8.86 -16.36
CA ALA A 45 31.56 7.74 -16.86
C ALA A 45 31.25 6.71 -15.75
N ALA A 46 32.23 6.41 -14.89
CA ALA A 46 32.06 5.52 -13.75
C ALA A 46 31.08 6.11 -12.72
N SER A 47 31.17 7.41 -12.41
CA SER A 47 30.22 8.10 -11.53
C SER A 47 28.80 8.07 -12.10
N TYR A 48 28.63 8.33 -13.40
CA TYR A 48 27.33 8.22 -14.06
C TYR A 48 26.76 6.80 -13.97
N TYR A 49 27.58 5.78 -14.26
CA TYR A 49 27.18 4.38 -14.16
C TYR A 49 26.80 3.99 -12.72
N ALA A 50 27.58 4.45 -11.72
CA ALA A 50 27.28 4.20 -10.31
C ALA A 50 25.93 4.81 -9.89
N ILE A 51 25.62 6.03 -10.35
CA ILE A 51 24.30 6.66 -10.11
C ILE A 51 23.19 5.83 -10.78
N TYR A 52 23.36 5.45 -12.04
CA TYR A 52 22.39 4.63 -12.76
C TYR A 52 22.15 3.28 -12.06
N GLN A 53 23.22 2.60 -11.66
CA GLN A 53 23.15 1.33 -10.94
C GLN A 53 22.48 1.49 -9.58
N TYR A 54 22.80 2.53 -8.82
CA TYR A 54 22.14 2.85 -7.56
C TYR A 54 20.62 3.03 -7.73
N LEU A 55 20.20 3.80 -8.73
CA LEU A 55 18.78 4.02 -9.02
C LEU A 55 18.07 2.72 -9.42
N SER A 56 18.71 1.89 -10.25
CA SER A 56 18.18 0.59 -10.66
C SER A 56 18.06 -0.37 -9.48
N SER A 57 19.11 -0.50 -8.66
CA SER A 57 19.12 -1.35 -7.47
C SER A 57 18.06 -0.92 -6.46
N ARG A 58 17.88 0.38 -6.24
CA ARG A 58 16.84 0.90 -5.34
C ARG A 58 15.43 0.54 -5.81
N LYS A 59 15.19 0.52 -7.14
CA LYS A 59 13.89 0.08 -7.69
C LYS A 59 13.65 -1.41 -7.41
N VAL A 60 14.65 -2.25 -7.61
CA VAL A 60 14.55 -3.70 -7.33
C VAL A 60 14.31 -3.94 -5.84
N GLN A 61 15.07 -3.29 -4.96
CA GLN A 61 14.89 -3.38 -3.50
C GLN A 61 13.48 -2.96 -3.06
N ARG A 62 12.93 -1.89 -3.63
CA ARG A 62 11.55 -1.46 -3.36
C ARG A 62 10.52 -2.51 -3.77
N GLN A 63 10.73 -3.16 -4.91
CA GLN A 63 9.84 -4.23 -5.38
C GLN A 63 9.94 -5.48 -4.50
N GLU A 64 11.15 -5.87 -4.11
CA GLU A 64 11.39 -6.97 -3.17
C GLU A 64 10.72 -6.72 -1.82
N LYS A 65 10.92 -5.53 -1.25
CA LYS A 65 10.26 -5.16 0.02
C LYS A 65 8.75 -5.10 -0.11
N SER A 66 8.22 -4.65 -1.25
CA SER A 66 6.77 -4.71 -1.51
C SER A 66 6.27 -6.16 -1.56
N ALA A 67 7.03 -7.05 -2.21
CA ALA A 67 6.68 -8.47 -2.26
C ALA A 67 6.74 -9.12 -0.87
N GLU A 68 7.71 -8.76 -0.05
CA GLU A 68 7.79 -9.17 1.36
C GLU A 68 6.55 -8.72 2.14
N ILE A 69 6.20 -7.43 2.08
CA ILE A 69 4.99 -6.88 2.73
C ILE A 69 3.75 -7.64 2.28
N MET A 70 3.60 -7.89 0.98
CA MET A 70 2.45 -8.64 0.47
C MET A 70 2.43 -10.09 0.95
N ARG A 71 3.58 -10.75 1.08
CA ARG A 71 3.64 -12.10 1.65
C ARG A 71 3.18 -12.11 3.10
N THR A 72 3.70 -11.19 3.91
CA THR A 72 3.29 -11.02 5.32
C THR A 72 1.80 -10.71 5.42
N TYR A 73 1.29 -9.83 4.54
CA TYR A 73 -0.13 -9.52 4.50
C TYR A 73 -0.97 -10.74 4.09
N ALA A 74 -0.53 -11.48 3.06
CA ALA A 74 -1.24 -12.65 2.54
C ALA A 74 -1.26 -13.82 3.52
N SER A 75 -0.16 -14.07 4.25
CA SER A 75 -0.04 -15.23 5.12
C SER A 75 -0.93 -15.13 6.37
N HIS A 76 -1.07 -13.95 6.97
CA HIS A 76 -1.77 -13.80 8.25
C HIS A 76 -2.89 -12.74 8.23
N LEU A 77 -2.65 -11.59 7.60
CA LEU A 77 -3.60 -10.48 7.66
C LEU A 77 -4.82 -10.68 6.77
N VAL A 78 -4.67 -11.25 5.56
CA VAL A 78 -5.81 -11.46 4.64
C VAL A 78 -6.93 -12.27 5.29
N HIS A 79 -6.58 -13.36 5.98
CA HIS A 79 -7.56 -14.23 6.63
C HIS A 79 -8.27 -13.53 7.78
N ARG A 80 -7.52 -12.79 8.62
CA ARG A 80 -8.09 -12.05 9.75
C ARG A 80 -8.95 -10.88 9.31
N VAL A 81 -8.46 -10.11 8.33
CA VAL A 81 -9.20 -9.01 7.69
C VAL A 81 -10.48 -9.52 7.03
N SER A 82 -10.40 -10.64 6.31
CA SER A 82 -11.57 -11.28 5.67
C SER A 82 -12.57 -11.74 6.73
N LEU A 83 -12.11 -12.34 7.83
CA LEU A 83 -12.98 -12.77 8.90
C LEU A 83 -13.73 -11.59 9.51
N VAL A 84 -13.04 -10.49 9.83
CA VAL A 84 -13.68 -9.27 10.33
C VAL A 84 -14.72 -8.77 9.34
N TYR A 85 -14.37 -8.69 8.05
CA TYR A 85 -15.33 -8.30 7.02
C TYR A 85 -16.60 -9.18 7.03
N GLN A 86 -16.45 -10.49 7.15
CA GLN A 86 -17.59 -11.41 7.21
C GLN A 86 -18.42 -11.26 8.49
N ILE A 87 -17.81 -10.99 9.66
CA ILE A 87 -18.54 -10.69 10.90
C ILE A 87 -19.43 -9.45 10.71
N PHE A 88 -18.88 -8.41 10.10
CA PHE A 88 -19.60 -7.16 9.83
C PHE A 88 -20.74 -7.34 8.82
N GLU A 89 -20.49 -8.02 7.70
CA GLU A 89 -21.52 -8.28 6.66
C GLU A 89 -22.56 -9.33 7.09
N GLY A 90 -22.15 -10.28 7.93
CA GLY A 90 -23.02 -11.32 8.45
C GLY A 90 -24.00 -10.80 9.51
N ASN A 91 -23.68 -9.69 10.17
CA ASN A 91 -24.50 -9.08 11.19
C ASN A 91 -25.28 -7.84 10.66
N PRO A 92 -26.63 -7.85 10.66
CA PRO A 92 -27.44 -6.73 10.17
C PRO A 92 -27.24 -5.42 10.92
N ILE A 93 -27.00 -5.48 12.24
CA ILE A 93 -26.80 -4.30 13.09
C ILE A 93 -25.47 -3.66 12.71
N LEU A 94 -24.38 -4.43 12.72
CA LEU A 94 -23.06 -3.93 12.38
C LEU A 94 -23.00 -3.36 10.96
N SER A 95 -23.51 -4.11 9.97
CA SER A 95 -23.53 -3.65 8.58
C SER A 95 -24.36 -2.38 8.39
N THR A 96 -25.50 -2.24 9.07
CA THR A 96 -26.30 -1.01 9.02
C THR A 96 -25.52 0.18 9.58
N ILE A 97 -24.82 -0.01 10.70
CA ILE A 97 -24.06 1.06 11.34
C ILE A 97 -22.84 1.44 10.49
N THR A 98 -22.06 0.48 10.00
CA THR A 98 -20.84 0.78 9.21
C THR A 98 -21.15 1.32 7.83
N ASN A 99 -22.30 0.99 7.24
CA ASN A 99 -22.75 1.57 5.97
C ASN A 99 -23.14 3.05 6.08
N LYS A 100 -23.37 3.59 7.29
CA LYS A 100 -23.56 5.03 7.52
C LYS A 100 -22.28 5.84 7.28
N ILE A 101 -21.12 5.17 7.28
CA ILE A 101 -19.82 5.78 7.01
C ILE A 101 -19.61 5.80 5.49
N ASP A 102 -19.49 6.99 4.91
CA ASP A 102 -19.27 7.15 3.47
C ASP A 102 -17.98 6.45 3.04
N ARG A 103 -18.08 5.63 1.98
CA ARG A 103 -16.95 4.91 1.37
C ARG A 103 -15.89 5.88 0.82
N LYS A 104 -16.30 7.07 0.40
CA LYS A 104 -15.41 8.10 -0.16
C LYS A 104 -14.79 8.99 0.92
N ALA A 105 -15.17 8.82 2.19
CA ALA A 105 -14.69 9.67 3.28
C ALA A 105 -13.21 9.43 3.61
N LYS A 106 -12.45 10.53 3.66
CA LYS A 106 -11.04 10.54 4.06
C LYS A 106 -10.92 10.69 5.57
N LEU A 107 -11.26 9.63 6.30
CA LEU A 107 -11.23 9.60 7.76
C LEU A 107 -9.80 9.77 8.30
N ARG A 108 -9.62 10.67 9.27
CA ARG A 108 -8.46 10.74 10.16
C ARG A 108 -8.67 9.96 11.45
N PHE A 109 -9.90 9.52 11.71
CA PHE A 109 -10.30 8.76 12.89
C PHE A 109 -10.07 9.53 14.20
N THR A 110 -10.28 10.85 14.19
CA THR A 110 -10.29 11.69 15.40
C THR A 110 -11.65 11.66 16.07
N ASN A 111 -11.73 11.90 17.38
CA ASN A 111 -12.98 11.82 18.18
C ASN A 111 -14.19 12.58 17.61
N ASP A 112 -13.95 13.68 16.88
CA ASP A 112 -15.01 14.53 16.35
C ASP A 112 -15.48 14.10 14.95
N GLU A 113 -14.69 13.33 14.20
CA GLU A 113 -15.02 13.03 12.80
C GLU A 113 -16.28 12.18 12.62
N LEU A 114 -16.55 11.26 13.54
CA LEU A 114 -17.76 10.44 13.46
C LEU A 114 -19.06 11.21 13.72
N SER A 115 -18.98 12.43 14.26
CA SER A 115 -20.16 13.31 14.37
C SER A 115 -20.66 13.81 13.01
N ASN A 116 -19.82 13.76 11.97
CA ASN A 116 -20.20 14.16 10.62
C ASN A 116 -21.07 13.11 9.89
N PHE A 117 -21.22 11.91 10.46
CA PHE A 117 -22.03 10.83 9.90
C PHE A 117 -23.32 10.67 10.72
N PRO A 118 -24.40 10.11 10.16
CA PRO A 118 -25.67 9.90 10.85
C PRO A 118 -25.61 8.73 11.86
N ILE A 119 -24.56 8.68 12.68
CA ILE A 119 -24.31 7.66 13.70
C ILE A 119 -24.79 8.22 15.05
N THR A 120 -25.83 7.61 15.59
CA THR A 120 -26.42 7.98 16.87
C THR A 120 -25.61 7.42 18.04
N THR A 121 -25.84 7.94 19.25
CA THR A 121 -25.28 7.35 20.48
C THR A 121 -25.74 5.89 20.67
N HIS A 122 -26.97 5.58 20.25
CA HIS A 122 -27.50 4.23 20.28
C HIS A 122 -26.72 3.30 19.34
N ASP A 123 -26.44 3.73 18.10
CA ASP A 123 -25.61 2.97 17.17
C ASP A 123 -24.22 2.68 17.74
N LYS A 124 -23.57 3.68 18.35
CA LYS A 124 -22.24 3.50 18.97
C LYS A 124 -22.30 2.44 20.07
N LYS A 125 -23.35 2.50 20.90
CA LYS A 125 -23.56 1.53 21.97
C LYS A 125 -23.74 0.12 21.41
N GLU A 126 -24.66 -0.08 20.46
CA GLU A 126 -24.91 -1.39 19.85
C GLU A 126 -23.66 -1.97 19.17
N TYR A 127 -22.90 -1.12 18.47
CA TYR A 127 -21.63 -1.52 17.88
C TYR A 127 -20.65 -2.05 18.93
N PHE A 128 -20.44 -1.31 20.02
CA PHE A 128 -19.48 -1.72 21.04
C PHE A 128 -19.97 -2.90 21.87
N ASP A 129 -21.24 -2.91 22.31
CA ASP A 129 -21.84 -4.04 23.02
C ASP A 129 -21.65 -5.33 22.20
N TYR A 130 -21.92 -5.29 20.89
CA TYR A 130 -21.67 -6.44 20.03
C TYR A 130 -20.20 -6.86 20.03
N LEU A 131 -19.27 -5.92 19.85
CA LEU A 131 -17.85 -6.26 19.73
C LEU A 131 -17.24 -6.81 21.04
N TYR A 132 -17.68 -6.31 22.19
CA TYR A 132 -17.11 -6.70 23.50
C TYR A 132 -17.80 -7.92 24.12
N ASP A 133 -19.11 -8.08 23.91
CA ASP A 133 -19.89 -9.15 24.53
C ASP A 133 -19.80 -10.47 23.75
N ASN A 134 -19.49 -10.41 22.44
CA ASN A 134 -19.44 -11.61 21.61
C ASN A 134 -18.03 -12.21 21.56
N GLN A 135 -17.95 -13.49 21.90
CA GLN A 135 -16.75 -14.31 21.81
C GLN A 135 -16.59 -14.85 20.39
N LEU A 136 -15.38 -14.76 19.82
CA LEU A 136 -15.14 -15.13 18.42
C LEU A 136 -15.50 -16.60 18.14
N ARG A 137 -15.21 -17.49 19.10
CA ARG A 137 -15.47 -18.94 19.02
C ARG A 137 -16.95 -19.32 19.08
N THR A 138 -17.82 -18.42 19.56
CA THR A 138 -19.26 -18.69 19.66
C THR A 138 -20.07 -18.10 18.50
N LEU A 139 -19.44 -17.23 17.69
CA LEU A 139 -20.10 -16.59 16.57
C LEU A 139 -20.32 -17.56 15.41
N LYS A 140 -21.57 -17.62 14.95
CA LYS A 140 -21.98 -18.39 13.77
C LYS A 140 -22.24 -17.49 12.57
N ARG A 141 -21.82 -17.95 11.39
CA ARG A 141 -22.11 -17.37 10.08
C ARG A 141 -23.56 -17.67 9.68
N ARG A 142 -24.05 -16.92 8.69
CA ARG A 142 -25.41 -17.03 8.11
C ARG A 142 -25.77 -18.45 7.62
N ASP A 143 -24.79 -19.27 7.27
CA ASP A 143 -24.93 -20.65 6.81
C ASP A 143 -24.76 -21.69 7.94
N GLY A 144 -24.61 -21.25 9.20
CA GLY A 144 -24.51 -22.13 10.37
C GLY A 144 -23.09 -22.56 10.75
N LEU A 145 -22.06 -22.21 9.97
CA LEU A 145 -20.64 -22.46 10.29
C LEU A 145 -20.13 -21.52 11.39
N VAL A 146 -19.15 -21.95 12.20
CA VAL A 146 -18.51 -21.04 13.17
C VAL A 146 -17.46 -20.20 12.43
N TYR A 147 -17.43 -18.91 12.71
CA TYR A 147 -16.53 -17.98 12.03
C TYR A 147 -15.04 -18.36 12.16
N ILE A 148 -14.64 -18.92 13.29
CA ILE A 148 -13.26 -19.35 13.53
C ILE A 148 -12.84 -20.50 12.59
N ASP A 149 -13.79 -21.30 12.10
CA ASP A 149 -13.53 -22.41 11.18
C ASP A 149 -13.08 -21.93 9.79
N LEU A 150 -13.22 -20.62 9.51
CA LEU A 150 -12.75 -19.99 8.28
C LEU A 150 -11.28 -19.59 8.34
N LEU A 151 -10.67 -19.62 9.53
CA LEU A 151 -9.26 -19.30 9.68
C LEU A 151 -8.41 -20.52 9.37
N PRO A 152 -7.20 -20.32 8.80
CA PRO A 152 -6.17 -21.34 8.79
C PRO A 152 -5.97 -21.93 10.19
N LYS A 153 -5.79 -23.25 10.27
CA LYS A 153 -5.73 -23.98 11.54
C LYS A 153 -4.66 -23.44 12.49
N ASP A 154 -3.49 -23.09 11.96
CA ASP A 154 -2.40 -22.46 12.71
C ASP A 154 -2.81 -21.12 13.33
N ILE A 155 -3.65 -20.34 12.67
CA ILE A 155 -4.19 -19.09 13.23
C ILE A 155 -5.26 -19.42 14.26
N ALA A 156 -6.19 -20.33 13.94
CA ALA A 156 -7.31 -20.69 14.80
C ALA A 156 -6.88 -21.29 16.15
N ASP A 157 -5.87 -22.14 16.13
CA ASP A 157 -5.33 -22.82 17.31
C ASP A 157 -4.61 -21.84 18.26
N ASN A 158 -4.04 -20.77 17.72
CA ASN A 158 -3.35 -19.74 18.48
C ASN A 158 -4.25 -18.61 19.00
N LEU A 159 -5.56 -18.64 18.72
CA LEU A 159 -6.49 -17.64 19.24
C LEU A 159 -6.85 -17.95 20.71
N PRO A 160 -6.75 -16.96 21.61
CA PRO A 160 -7.19 -17.12 22.99
C PRO A 160 -8.65 -17.61 23.07
N GLU A 161 -8.93 -18.50 24.02
CA GLU A 161 -10.24 -19.14 24.16
C GLU A 161 -11.37 -18.13 24.40
N HIS A 162 -11.07 -17.05 25.13
CA HIS A 162 -12.01 -15.97 25.46
C HIS A 162 -11.74 -14.67 24.69
N GLN A 163 -11.25 -14.79 23.45
CA GLN A 163 -11.05 -13.61 22.61
C GLN A 163 -12.39 -13.08 22.08
N ASN A 164 -12.78 -11.89 22.51
CA ASN A 164 -13.91 -11.17 21.93
C ASN A 164 -13.54 -10.51 20.59
N VAL A 165 -14.57 -10.12 19.83
CA VAL A 165 -14.41 -9.52 18.50
C VAL A 165 -13.58 -8.23 18.56
N ALA A 166 -13.80 -7.37 19.56
CA ALA A 166 -13.05 -6.13 19.72
C ALA A 166 -11.54 -6.38 19.82
N THR A 167 -11.14 -7.35 20.63
CA THR A 167 -9.73 -7.71 20.85
C THR A 167 -9.12 -8.32 19.60
N PHE A 168 -9.89 -9.13 18.87
CA PHE A 168 -9.44 -9.70 17.59
C PHE A 168 -9.21 -8.62 16.52
N ILE A 169 -10.12 -7.64 16.41
CA ILE A 169 -9.95 -6.50 15.50
C ILE A 169 -8.75 -5.66 15.92
N ALA A 170 -8.61 -5.34 17.20
CA ALA A 170 -7.47 -4.55 17.71
C ALA A 170 -6.12 -5.24 17.44
N PHE A 171 -6.05 -6.55 17.66
CA PHE A 171 -4.86 -7.33 17.33
C PHE A 171 -4.54 -7.28 15.83
N THR A 172 -5.56 -7.42 14.98
CA THR A 172 -5.41 -7.30 13.52
C THR A 172 -4.95 -5.89 13.11
N LEU A 173 -5.49 -4.85 13.76
CA LEU A 173 -5.08 -3.46 13.53
C LEU A 173 -3.63 -3.20 13.93
N ASN A 174 -3.12 -3.85 15.00
CA ASN A 174 -1.73 -3.69 15.44
C ASN A 174 -0.73 -4.24 14.39
N GLU A 175 -1.01 -5.42 13.85
CA GLU A 175 -0.23 -5.96 12.74
C GLU A 175 -0.36 -5.09 11.49
N LEU A 176 -1.56 -4.59 11.22
CA LEU A 176 -1.80 -3.72 10.08
C LEU A 176 -1.07 -2.37 10.21
N GLU A 177 -0.95 -1.84 11.43
CA GLU A 177 -0.20 -0.63 11.73
C GLU A 177 1.29 -0.82 11.42
N THR A 178 1.85 -1.98 11.77
CA THR A 178 3.23 -2.34 11.42
C THR A 178 3.43 -2.36 9.91
N VAL A 179 2.51 -2.99 9.18
CA VAL A 179 2.54 -2.99 7.70
C VAL A 179 2.40 -1.59 7.13
N CYS A 180 1.50 -0.77 7.67
CA CYS A 180 1.29 0.60 7.21
C CYS A 180 2.51 1.49 7.49
N MET A 181 3.23 1.26 8.58
CA MET A 181 4.49 1.94 8.87
C MET A 181 5.53 1.63 7.79
N GLU A 182 5.67 0.37 7.37
CA GLU A 182 6.57 0.00 6.27
C GLU A 182 6.15 0.65 4.94
N ILE A 183 4.85 0.70 4.65
CA ILE A 183 4.29 1.38 3.47
C ILE A 183 4.66 2.88 3.48
N GLU A 184 4.49 3.55 4.62
CA GLU A 184 4.73 4.98 4.77
C GLU A 184 6.23 5.34 4.77
N SER A 185 7.11 4.43 5.20
CA SER A 185 8.56 4.64 5.21
C SER A 185 9.17 4.92 3.82
N GLY A 186 8.44 4.64 2.73
CA GLY A 186 8.94 4.76 1.36
C GLY A 186 9.95 3.68 0.96
N ALA A 187 10.10 2.65 1.79
CA ALA A 187 10.88 1.45 1.52
C ALA A 187 10.24 0.55 0.45
N ALA A 188 8.92 0.63 0.29
CA ALA A 188 8.16 -0.16 -0.68
C ALA A 188 7.52 0.71 -1.77
N ASP A 189 7.19 0.10 -2.92
CA ASP A 189 6.41 0.71 -3.98
C ASP A 189 4.93 0.70 -3.62
N THR A 190 4.44 1.85 -3.16
CA THR A 190 3.06 2.04 -2.72
C THR A 190 2.03 1.79 -3.84
N ASN A 191 2.43 1.91 -5.12
CA ASN A 191 1.52 1.63 -6.23
C ASN A 191 1.22 0.14 -6.36
N TYR A 192 2.27 -0.67 -6.22
CA TYR A 192 2.15 -2.12 -6.28
C TYR A 192 1.32 -2.63 -5.11
N LEU A 193 1.61 -2.13 -3.90
CA LEU A 193 0.86 -2.48 -2.69
C LEU A 193 -0.60 -2.04 -2.76
N TYR A 194 -0.88 -0.83 -3.26
CA TYR A 194 -2.26 -0.39 -3.47
C TYR A 194 -3.01 -1.39 -4.35
N GLY A 195 -2.46 -1.74 -5.52
CA GLY A 195 -3.11 -2.66 -6.47
C GLY A 195 -3.52 -4.00 -5.87
N SER A 196 -2.71 -4.53 -4.96
CA SER A 196 -2.94 -5.85 -4.34
C SER A 196 -3.78 -5.81 -3.06
N LEU A 197 -3.67 -4.75 -2.25
CA LEU A 197 -4.16 -4.76 -0.87
C LEU A 197 -5.40 -3.88 -0.63
N HIS A 198 -5.63 -2.85 -1.46
CA HIS A 198 -6.65 -1.84 -1.16
C HIS A 198 -8.06 -2.41 -1.00
N GLN A 199 -8.41 -3.45 -1.77
CA GLN A 199 -9.74 -4.05 -1.80
C GLN A 199 -10.15 -4.68 -0.47
N THR A 200 -9.21 -5.27 0.26
CA THR A 200 -9.46 -5.85 1.60
C THR A 200 -9.19 -4.84 2.70
N PHE A 201 -8.19 -3.98 2.49
CA PHE A 201 -7.78 -2.96 3.46
C PHE A 201 -8.87 -1.89 3.70
N LEU A 202 -9.39 -1.26 2.63
CA LEU A 202 -10.31 -0.13 2.77
C LEU A 202 -11.62 -0.52 3.49
N PRO A 203 -12.30 -1.63 3.13
CA PRO A 203 -13.51 -2.05 3.84
C PRO A 203 -13.23 -2.42 5.30
N PHE A 204 -12.10 -3.06 5.58
CA PHE A 204 -11.72 -3.43 6.93
C PHE A 204 -11.54 -2.21 7.83
N VAL A 205 -10.70 -1.26 7.40
CA VAL A 205 -10.44 -0.04 8.17
C VAL A 205 -11.72 0.77 8.35
N ARG A 206 -12.60 0.84 7.34
CA ARG A 206 -13.90 1.48 7.45
C ARG A 206 -14.81 0.77 8.47
N ASN A 207 -14.88 -0.55 8.44
CA ASN A 207 -15.71 -1.31 9.39
C ASN A 207 -15.19 -1.15 10.82
N ALA A 208 -13.87 -1.07 11.00
CA ALA A 208 -13.24 -0.84 12.29
C ALA A 208 -13.21 0.65 12.72
N ALA A 209 -13.75 1.58 11.92
CA ALA A 209 -13.56 3.02 12.10
C ALA A 209 -13.93 3.52 13.51
N MET A 210 -15.04 3.07 14.07
CA MET A 210 -15.46 3.44 15.44
C MET A 210 -14.49 2.91 16.50
N LEU A 211 -13.95 1.71 16.32
CA LEU A 211 -12.97 1.14 17.24
C LEU A 211 -11.63 1.89 17.14
N ILE A 212 -11.16 2.17 15.91
CA ILE A 212 -9.95 2.97 15.66
C ILE A 212 -10.11 4.34 16.30
N GLN A 213 -11.25 5.01 16.10
CA GLN A 213 -11.52 6.31 16.69
C GLN A 213 -11.51 6.27 18.22
N LYS A 214 -12.18 5.27 18.83
CA LYS A 214 -12.18 5.10 20.29
C LYS A 214 -10.77 4.91 20.87
N LEU A 215 -9.90 4.21 20.14
CA LEU A 215 -8.52 3.97 20.55
C LEU A 215 -7.59 5.16 20.25
N ASN A 216 -7.92 5.95 19.23
CA ASN A 216 -7.29 7.22 18.91
C ASN A 216 -7.86 8.32 19.83
N ASN A 217 -7.41 8.31 21.09
CA ASN A 217 -7.91 9.23 22.11
C ASN A 217 -7.25 10.63 22.09
N ARG A 218 -6.40 10.93 21.09
CA ARG A 218 -5.63 12.18 21.05
C ARG A 218 -6.08 13.11 19.92
N SER A 219 -5.79 14.40 20.12
CA SER A 219 -6.16 15.46 19.18
C SER A 219 -5.23 15.54 17.97
N LEU A 220 -3.99 15.05 18.09
CA LEU A 220 -2.98 15.09 17.04
C LEU A 220 -2.83 13.71 16.37
N ASP A 221 -2.87 13.72 15.03
CA ASP A 221 -2.79 12.52 14.18
C ASP A 221 -1.57 11.63 14.48
N ASP A 222 -0.42 12.22 14.82
CA ASP A 222 0.84 11.49 15.07
C ASP A 222 0.95 10.86 16.45
N GLU A 223 0.09 11.27 17.38
CA GLU A 223 0.05 10.70 18.73
C GLU A 223 -1.07 9.68 18.91
N ASN A 224 -1.84 9.44 17.85
CA ASN A 224 -2.87 8.42 17.82
C ASN A 224 -2.28 7.02 17.99
N TYR A 225 -3.14 6.06 18.33
CA TYR A 225 -2.72 4.67 18.47
C TYR A 225 -2.50 4.00 17.10
N TYR A 226 -3.23 4.44 16.07
CA TYR A 226 -3.12 3.94 14.69
C TYR A 226 -2.83 5.03 13.64
N PRO A 227 -1.71 5.77 13.75
CA PRO A 227 -1.38 6.89 12.87
C PRO A 227 -1.08 6.45 11.42
N TYR A 228 -0.39 5.33 11.22
CA TYR A 228 -0.01 4.85 9.89
C TYR A 228 -1.20 4.24 9.14
N VAL A 229 -2.05 3.45 9.81
CA VAL A 229 -3.33 2.99 9.22
C VAL A 229 -4.15 4.18 8.75
N SER A 230 -4.27 5.22 9.58
CA SER A 230 -5.01 6.44 9.25
C SER A 230 -4.44 7.13 8.00
N ARG A 231 -3.12 7.29 7.92
CA ARG A 231 -2.44 7.90 6.77
C ARG A 231 -2.63 7.09 5.48
N VAL A 232 -2.38 5.79 5.53
CA VAL A 232 -2.50 4.89 4.38
C VAL A 232 -3.94 4.87 3.88
N TYR A 233 -4.92 4.79 4.79
CA TYR A 233 -6.35 4.86 4.46
C TYR A 233 -6.69 6.14 3.71
N ARG A 234 -6.35 7.33 4.22
CA ARG A 234 -6.64 8.59 3.54
C ARG A 234 -6.01 8.67 2.15
N ARG A 235 -4.76 8.20 2.03
CA ARG A 235 -4.04 8.18 0.74
C ARG A 235 -4.76 7.28 -0.26
N TRP A 236 -5.16 6.09 0.17
CA TRP A 236 -5.78 5.09 -0.70
C TRP A 236 -7.22 5.44 -1.07
N VAL A 237 -8.03 5.99 -0.15
CA VAL A 237 -9.35 6.56 -0.47
C VAL A 237 -9.22 7.73 -1.45
N SER A 238 -8.23 8.61 -1.26
CA SER A 238 -8.00 9.72 -2.19
C SER A 238 -7.68 9.24 -3.60
N ARG A 239 -6.91 8.16 -3.71
CA ARG A 239 -6.60 7.51 -4.99
C ARG A 239 -7.83 6.85 -5.62
N GLU A 240 -8.61 6.11 -4.83
CA GLU A 240 -9.84 5.46 -5.28
C GLU A 240 -10.84 6.48 -5.82
N ASN A 241 -11.09 7.56 -5.07
CA ASN A 241 -11.95 8.66 -5.49
C ASN A 241 -11.46 9.31 -6.80
N SER A 242 -10.14 9.51 -6.93
CA SER A 242 -9.56 10.07 -8.16
C SER A 242 -9.80 9.16 -9.35
N ASN A 243 -9.58 7.84 -9.20
CA ASN A 243 -9.82 6.85 -10.24
C ASN A 243 -11.29 6.80 -10.67
N HIS A 244 -12.23 6.86 -9.72
CA HIS A 244 -13.66 6.93 -10.01
C HIS A 244 -14.02 8.16 -10.84
N THR A 245 -13.56 9.36 -10.44
CA THR A 245 -13.85 10.60 -11.19
C THR A 245 -13.26 10.59 -12.60
N MET A 246 -12.07 10.01 -12.80
CA MET A 246 -11.48 9.86 -14.13
C MET A 246 -12.31 8.91 -15.01
N THR A 247 -12.80 7.81 -14.44
CA THR A 247 -13.62 6.83 -15.13
C THR A 247 -14.97 7.42 -15.53
N GLU A 248 -15.64 8.14 -14.63
CA GLU A 248 -16.91 8.84 -14.91
C GLU A 248 -16.76 9.86 -16.04
N LYS A 249 -15.69 10.66 -16.03
CA LYS A 249 -15.40 11.63 -17.12
C LYS A 249 -15.15 10.94 -18.46
N ALA A 250 -14.49 9.78 -18.46
CA ALA A 250 -14.24 9.00 -19.67
C ALA A 250 -15.54 8.43 -20.26
N LEU A 251 -16.43 7.92 -19.41
CA LEU A 251 -17.75 7.42 -19.80
C LEU A 251 -18.61 8.53 -20.42
N GLN A 252 -18.72 9.68 -19.76
CA GLN A 252 -19.47 10.84 -20.29
C GLN A 252 -18.92 11.32 -21.64
N LYS A 253 -17.60 11.24 -21.85
CA LYS A 253 -16.97 11.59 -23.13
C LYS A 253 -17.31 10.58 -24.23
N ASN A 254 -17.40 9.30 -23.89
CA ASN A 254 -17.79 8.24 -24.83
C ASN A 254 -19.27 8.32 -25.21
N GLU A 255 -20.16 8.57 -24.24
CA GLU A 255 -21.59 8.80 -24.48
C GLU A 255 -21.82 10.01 -25.42
N LYS A 256 -21.14 11.14 -25.15
CA LYS A 256 -21.20 12.32 -26.03
C LYS A 256 -20.67 12.06 -27.44
N LYS A 257 -19.71 11.14 -27.61
CA LYS A 257 -19.23 10.72 -28.94
C LYS A 257 -20.27 9.85 -29.64
N HIS A 258 -20.85 8.89 -28.92
CA HIS A 258 -21.86 7.98 -29.45
C HIS A 258 -23.13 8.74 -29.90
N ASP A 259 -23.59 9.70 -29.10
CA ASP A 259 -24.77 10.54 -29.43
C ASP A 259 -24.52 11.49 -30.61
N ARG A 260 -23.26 11.88 -30.85
CA ARG A 260 -22.87 12.66 -32.03
C ARG A 260 -22.75 11.81 -33.30
N SER A 261 -22.40 10.53 -33.17
CA SER A 261 -22.38 9.59 -34.31
C SER A 261 -23.77 9.11 -34.69
N SER A 262 -24.68 8.92 -33.74
CA SER A 262 -26.07 8.52 -34.02
C SER A 262 -26.88 9.64 -34.67
N LYS A 263 -26.63 10.91 -34.36
CA LYS A 263 -27.26 12.09 -35.01
C LYS A 263 -26.73 12.40 -36.41
N ARG A 264 -25.71 11.68 -36.89
CA ARG A 264 -25.10 11.85 -38.22
C ARG A 264 -25.50 10.75 -39.22
N LEU A 265 -26.27 9.76 -38.77
CA LEU A 265 -26.92 8.73 -39.57
C LEU A 265 -28.38 9.12 -39.79
#